data_AF-A0A2H9NB93-F1
#
_entry.id   AF-A0A2H9NB93-F1
#
_cell.length_a   1.000
_cell.length_b   1.000
_cell.length_c   1.000
_cell.angle_alpha   90.00
_cell.angle_beta   90.00
_cell.angle_gamma   90.00
#
_symmetry.space_group_name_H-M   'P 1'
#
loop_
_entity.id
_entity.type
_entity.pdbx_description
1 polymer ?
#
loop_
_entity_poly.entity_id
_entity_poly.type
_entity_poly.pdbx_seq_one_letter_code
_entity_poly.pdbx_strand_id
1 'polypeptide(L)' 'VKIHKDFVKNFRYAQVWGKSARFPGQKLGINHELKDEDIVTIVI' A
#
# COMPACT_ATOMS: atom_id res chain seq x y z
N VAL A 1 -15.79 8.20 -1.33
CA VAL A 1 -14.47 7.58 -1.01
C VAL A 1 -14.59 6.12 -1.35
N LYS A 2 -13.76 5.57 -2.26
CA LYS A 2 -13.97 4.24 -2.84
C LYS A 2 -13.65 3.05 -1.92
N ILE A 3 -13.12 3.27 -0.70
CA ILE A 3 -12.84 2.20 0.28
C ILE A 3 -13.45 2.51 1.65
N HIS A 4 -12.85 3.34 2.51
CA HIS A 4 -13.51 3.95 3.70
C HIS A 4 -12.56 4.99 4.31
N LYS A 5 -13.05 6.03 4.98
CA LYS A 5 -12.19 7.05 5.62
C LYS A 5 -11.34 6.49 6.77
N ASP A 6 -11.81 5.42 7.40
CA ASP A 6 -11.14 4.80 8.55
C ASP A 6 -9.83 4.09 8.18
N PHE A 7 -9.67 3.70 6.91
CA PHE A 7 -8.41 3.12 6.43
C PHE A 7 -7.25 4.09 6.56
N VAL A 8 -7.47 5.36 6.22
CA VAL A 8 -6.43 6.40 6.32
C VAL A 8 -6.08 6.65 7.79
N LYS A 9 -7.09 6.70 8.66
CA LYS A 9 -6.91 6.97 10.09
C LYS A 9 -6.13 5.86 10.80
N ASN A 10 -6.39 4.61 10.45
CA ASN A 10 -5.80 3.46 11.11
C ASN A 10 -4.57 2.90 10.36
N PHE A 11 -4.18 3.47 9.22
CA PHE A 11 -3.11 2.93 8.39
C PHE A 11 -1.78 2.80 9.17
N ARG A 12 -1.24 1.59 9.22
CA ARG A 12 0.10 1.33 9.78
C ARG A 12 1.16 1.30 8.68
N TYR A 13 0.96 0.46 7.67
CA TYR A 13 1.83 0.34 6.49
C TYR A 13 1.12 -0.46 5.39
N ALA A 14 1.66 -0.40 4.17
CA ALA A 14 1.30 -1.27 3.08
C ALA A 14 2.46 -2.22 2.77
N GLN A 15 2.16 -3.46 2.38
CA GLN A 15 3.12 -4.35 1.74
C GLN A 15 2.83 -4.37 0.24
N VAL A 16 3.87 -4.21 -0.58
CA VAL A 16 3.72 -4.10 -2.04
C VAL A 16 4.55 -5.16 -2.75
N TRP A 17 3.97 -5.79 -3.77
CA TRP A 17 4.63 -6.70 -4.70
C TRP A 17 4.41 -6.18 -6.12
N GLY A 18 5.48 -5.82 -6.82
CA GLY A 18 5.40 -5.33 -8.19
C GLY A 18 6.49 -4.31 -8.51
N LYS A 19 6.29 -3.55 -9.60
CA LYS A 19 7.30 -2.66 -10.20
C LYS A 19 7.56 -1.38 -9.40
N SER A 20 6.70 -1.05 -8.42
CA SER A 20 6.92 0.10 -7.53
C SER A 20 7.71 -0.26 -6.27
N ALA A 21 7.79 -1.54 -5.91
CA ALA A 21 8.57 -2.01 -4.78
C ALA A 21 10.01 -2.35 -5.21
N ARG A 22 10.97 -2.09 -4.33
CA ARG A 22 12.38 -2.50 -4.51
C ARG A 22 12.58 -3.99 -4.31
N PHE A 23 11.75 -4.61 -3.47
CA PHE A 23 11.72 -6.04 -3.21
C PHE A 23 10.31 -6.51 -2.86
N PRO A 24 9.95 -7.78 -3.11
CA PRO A 24 8.63 -8.33 -2.82
C PRO A 24 8.23 -8.17 -1.34
N GLY A 25 7.03 -7.65 -1.10
CA GLY A 25 6.49 -7.47 0.25
C GLY A 25 7.12 -6.31 1.03
N GLN A 26 7.77 -5.38 0.34
CA GLN A 26 8.34 -4.17 0.96
C GLN A 26 7.27 -3.38 1.72
N LYS A 27 7.59 -2.99 2.95
CA LYS A 27 6.74 -2.12 3.77
C LYS A 27 6.90 -0.66 3.33
N LEU A 28 5.79 -0.03 2.98
CA LEU A 28 5.72 1.32 2.43
C LEU A 28 4.63 2.15 3.13
N GLY A 29 4.83 3.47 3.13
CA GLY A 29 3.90 4.43 3.72
C GLY A 29 2.73 4.79 2.80
N ILE A 30 1.77 5.56 3.32
CA ILE A 30 0.56 5.96 2.59
C ILE A 30 0.83 6.84 1.36
N ASN A 31 1.98 7.52 1.32
CA ASN A 31 2.39 8.39 0.21
C ASN A 31 3.10 7.63 -0.93
N HIS A 32 3.15 6.30 -0.85
CA HIS A 32 3.81 5.50 -1.89
C HIS A 32 2.97 5.46 -3.17
N GLU A 33 3.59 5.82 -4.29
CA GLU A 33 2.96 5.75 -5.60
C GLU A 33 3.01 4.32 -6.15
N LEU A 34 1.83 3.74 -6.35
CA LEU A 34 1.67 2.43 -6.96
C LEU A 34 1.83 2.52 -8.47
N LYS A 35 2.31 1.44 -9.06
CA LYS A 35 2.35 1.22 -10.51
C LYS A 35 1.31 0.18 -10.90
N ASP A 36 0.99 0.18 -12.19
CA ASP A 36 0.11 -0.82 -12.77
C ASP A 36 0.59 -2.25 -12.46
N GLU A 37 -0.38 -3.14 -12.21
CA GLU A 37 -0.19 -4.53 -11.78
C GLU A 37 0.45 -4.75 -10.40
N ASP A 38 0.64 -3.71 -9.59
CA ASP A 38 1.12 -3.91 -8.21
C ASP A 38 0.05 -4.61 -7.35
N ILE A 39 0.48 -5.62 -6.60
CA ILE A 39 -0.31 -6.27 -5.55
C ILE A 39 -0.01 -5.56 -4.23
N VAL A 40 -1.06 -5.16 -3.49
CA VAL A 40 -0.93 -4.39 -2.26
C VAL A 40 -1.75 -5.01 -1.14
N THR A 41 -1.12 -5.18 0.02
CA THR A 41 -1.78 -5.50 1.28
C THR A 41 -1.74 -4.29 2.19
N ILE A 42 -2.90 -3.80 2.63
CA ILE A 42 -3.01 -2.70 3.59
C ILE A 42 -3.10 -3.27 5.00
N VAL A 43 -2.22 -2.81 5.88
CA VAL A 43 -2.25 -3.13 7.31
C VAL A 43 -2.75 -1.91 8.08
N ILE A 44 -3.85 -2.10 8.81
CA ILE A 44 -4.54 -1.14 9.70
C ILE A 44 -4.32 -1.52 11.17
#